data_AF-A0A959N1S6-F1
#
_entry.id   AF-A0A959N1S6-F1
#
_cell.length_a   1.000
_cell.length_b   1.000
_cell.length_c   1.000
_cell.angle_alpha   90.00
_cell.angle_beta   90.00
_cell.angle_gamma   90.00
#
_symmetry.space_group_name_H-M   'P 1'
#
loop_
_entity.id
_entity.type
_entity.pdbx_description
1 polymer ?
#
loop_
_entity_poly.entity_id
_entity_poly.type
_entity_poly.pdbx_seq_one_letter_code
_entity_poly.pdbx_strand_id
1 'polypeptide(L)' 'MIIEKTNNNEILIRLKDSIDSFTLQRIIDYIKYLESTSKSKAKQSDVDILCDEINSKWWSKNRKRFVK' A
#
# COMPACT_ATOMS: atom_id res chain seq x y z
N MET A 1 -4.55 18.49 14.93
CA MET A 1 -3.68 17.42 14.40
C MET A 1 -2.27 17.83 14.76
N ILE A 2 -1.60 17.04 15.60
CA ILE A 2 -0.24 17.32 16.05
C ILE A 2 0.62 16.13 15.61
N ILE A 3 1.75 16.43 14.97
CA ILE A 3 2.74 15.44 14.56
C ILE A 3 4.03 15.78 15.30
N GLU A 4 4.50 14.86 16.11
CA GLU A 4 5.72 15.01 16.92
C GLU A 4 6.68 13.87 16.61
N LYS A 5 7.98 14.19 16.49
CA LYS A 5 9.03 13.17 16.53
C LYS A 5 9.42 12.95 17.98
N THR A 6 9.35 11.70 18.43
CA THR A 6 9.77 11.34 19.79
C THR A 6 11.27 11.07 19.82
N ASN A 7 11.83 11.06 21.03
CA ASN A 7 13.25 10.77 21.24
C ASN A 7 13.64 9.32 20.87
N ASN A 8 12.65 8.45 20.61
CA ASN A 8 12.86 7.03 20.31
C ASN A 8 12.76 6.72 18.80
N ASN A 9 12.96 7.71 17.94
CA ASN A 9 12.78 7.61 16.47
C ASN A 9 11.34 7.25 16.05
N GLU A 10 10.34 7.55 16.87
CA GLU A 10 8.93 7.32 16.53
C GLU A 10 8.26 8.63 16.13
N ILE A 11 7.16 8.51 15.39
CA ILE A 11 6.30 9.63 15.04
C ILE A 11 4.97 9.45 15.79
N LEU A 12 4.63 10.40 16.66
CA LEU A 12 3.35 10.43 17.35
C LEU A 12 2.38 11.32 16.58
N ILE A 13 1.23 10.75 16.19
CA ILE A 13 0.15 11.46 15.48
C ILE A 13 -1.06 11.54 16.42
N ARG A 14 -1.42 12.76 16.86
CA ARG A 14 -2.63 13.00 17.67
C ARG A 14 -3.78 13.50 16.82
N LEU A 15 -4.90 12.81 16.92
CA LEU A 15 -6.12 13.02 16.15
C LEU A 15 -7.31 13.20 17.10
N LYS A 16 -8.34 13.91 16.64
CA LYS A 16 -9.61 14.00 17.36
C LYS A 16 -10.39 12.69 17.15
N ASP A 17 -11.20 12.31 18.13
CA ASP A 17 -12.06 11.12 18.11
C ASP A 17 -13.19 11.19 17.07
N SER A 18 -13.47 12.37 16.52
CA SER A 18 -14.50 12.61 15.50
C SER A 18 -14.16 12.09 14.09
N ILE A 19 -13.03 11.40 13.91
CA ILE A 19 -12.60 10.90 12.60
C ILE A 19 -13.11 9.47 12.41
N ASP A 20 -13.65 9.20 11.23
CA ASP A 20 -14.10 7.88 10.81
C ASP A 20 -12.98 6.84 10.87
N SER A 21 -13.27 5.71 11.52
CA SER A 21 -12.31 4.62 11.77
C SER A 21 -11.90 3.91 10.49
N PHE A 22 -12.80 3.82 9.49
CA PHE A 22 -12.50 3.20 8.20
C PHE A 22 -11.44 4.01 7.44
N THR A 23 -11.62 5.33 7.39
CA THR A 23 -10.64 6.24 6.79
C THR A 23 -9.29 6.17 7.52
N LEU A 24 -9.32 6.10 8.86
CA LEU A 24 -8.11 5.99 9.68
C LEU A 24 -7.32 4.71 9.36
N GLN A 25 -8.02 3.58 9.23
CA GLN A 25 -7.41 2.29 8.90
C GLN A 25 -6.66 2.35 7.56
N ARG A 26 -7.25 2.99 6.54
CA ARG A 26 -6.61 3.14 5.22
C ARG A 26 -5.30 3.93 5.29
N ILE A 27 -5.26 4.97 6.13
CA ILE A 27 -4.03 5.76 6.35
C ILE A 27 -2.97 4.91 7.04
N ILE A 28 -3.36 4.15 8.06
CA ILE A 28 -2.46 3.23 8.78
C ILE A 28 -1.87 2.19 7.81
N ASP A 29 -2.70 1.60 6.96
CA ASP A 29 -2.25 0.58 6.01
C ASP A 29 -1.26 1.17 4.98
N TYR A 30 -1.48 2.41 4.54
CA TYR A 30 -0.54 3.10 3.66
C TYR A 30 0.80 3.40 4.35
N ILE A 31 0.77 3.83 5.62
CA ILE A 31 2.01 4.06 6.40
C ILE A 31 2.78 2.74 6.54
N LYS A 32 2.10 1.64 6.89
CA LYS A 32 2.73 0.31 6.97
C LYS A 32 3.36 -0.12 5.65
N TYR A 33 2.70 0.16 4.52
CA TYR A 33 3.26 -0.06 3.20
C TYR A 33 4.57 0.71 3.03
N LEU A 34 4.57 2.02 3.30
CA LEU A 34 5.75 2.87 3.17
C LEU A 34 6.91 2.42 4.08
N GLU A 35 6.62 2.03 5.32
CA GLU A 35 7.61 1.48 6.25
C GLU A 35 8.21 0.17 5.72
N SER A 36 7.37 -0.75 5.26
CA SER A 36 7.79 -2.05 4.73
C SER A 36 8.62 -1.91 3.45
N THR A 37 8.30 -0.92 2.61
CA THR A 37 9.02 -0.64 1.37
C THR A 37 10.15 0.38 1.51
N SER A 38 10.42 0.89 2.71
CA SER A 38 11.39 1.98 2.94
C SER A 38 12.81 1.67 2.46
N LYS A 39 13.18 0.39 2.41
CA LYS A 39 14.48 -0.09 1.91
C LYS A 39 14.40 -0.68 0.49
N SER A 40 13.22 -0.69 -0.11
CA SER A 40 13.02 -1.20 -1.46
C SER A 40 13.77 -0.32 -2.46
N LYS A 41 14.49 -0.97 -3.37
CA LYS A 41 15.14 -0.33 -4.52
C LYS A 41 14.33 -0.51 -5.82
N ALA A 42 13.21 -1.23 -5.73
CA ALA A 42 12.36 -1.47 -6.87
C ALA A 42 11.76 -0.15 -7.35
N LYS A 43 11.86 0.08 -8.66
CA LYS A 43 11.21 1.21 -9.31
C LYS A 43 9.76 0.85 -9.61
N GLN A 44 8.93 1.86 -9.84
CA GLN A 44 7.56 1.65 -10.31
C GLN A 44 7.54 0.77 -11.57
N SER A 45 8.50 0.94 -12.48
CA SER A 45 8.64 0.11 -13.68
C SER A 45 8.80 -1.39 -13.37
N ASP A 46 9.49 -1.74 -12.28
CA ASP A 46 9.69 -3.14 -11.90
C ASP A 46 8.38 -3.76 -11.39
N VAL A 47 7.57 -2.95 -10.70
CA VAL A 47 6.23 -3.31 -10.25
C VAL A 47 5.28 -3.46 -11.44
N ASP A 48 5.35 -2.54 -12.41
CA ASP A 48 4.50 -2.56 -13.60
C ASP A 48 4.78 -3.82 -14.44
N ILE A 49 6.05 -4.17 -14.66
CA ILE A 49 6.45 -5.40 -15.36
C ILE A 49 5.88 -6.64 -14.63
N LEU A 50 6.00 -6.69 -13.30
CA LEU A 50 5.46 -7.79 -12.51
C LEU A 50 3.93 -7.89 -12.63
N CYS A 51 3.23 -6.76 -12.58
CA CYS A 51 1.78 -6.69 -12.74
C CYS A 51 1.35 -7.19 -14.13
N ASP A 52 2.02 -6.75 -15.18
CA ASP A 52 1.73 -7.16 -16.57
C ASP A 52 1.94 -8.65 -16.77
N GLU A 53 3.02 -9.21 -16.19
CA GLU A 53 3.26 -10.65 -16.23
C GLU A 53 2.16 -11.44 -15.51
N ILE A 54 1.78 -11.03 -14.29
CA ILE A 54 0.75 -11.70 -13.49
C ILE A 54 -0.58 -11.64 -14.22
N ASN A 55 -0.96 -10.46 -14.72
CA ASN A 55 -2.21 -10.25 -15.44
C ASN A 55 -2.27 -11.07 -16.73
N SER A 56 -1.17 -11.12 -17.49
CA SER A 56 -1.06 -11.93 -18.71
C SER A 56 -1.18 -13.42 -18.42
N LYS A 57 -0.47 -13.92 -17.40
CA LYS A 57 -0.54 -15.33 -16.95
C LYS A 57 -1.95 -15.68 -16.47
N TRP A 58 -2.56 -14.81 -15.66
CA TRP A 58 -3.91 -15.01 -15.17
C TRP A 58 -4.92 -15.02 -16.32
N TRP A 59 -4.84 -14.07 -17.25
CA TRP A 59 -5.73 -14.00 -18.40
C TRP A 59 -5.59 -15.23 -19.28
N SER A 60 -4.37 -15.65 -19.64
CA SER A 60 -4.14 -16.85 -20.44
C SER A 60 -4.80 -18.09 -19.82
N LYS A 61 -4.68 -18.26 -18.49
CA LYS A 61 -5.29 -19.37 -17.75
C LYS A 61 -6.82 -19.30 -17.69
N ASN A 62 -7.39 -18.10 -17.61
CA ASN A 62 -8.82 -17.92 -17.32
C ASN A 62 -9.66 -17.47 -18.54
N ARG A 63 -9.05 -17.06 -19.66
CA ARG A 63 -9.73 -16.49 -20.83
C ARG A 63 -10.87 -17.35 -21.36
N LYS A 64 -10.73 -18.68 -21.32
CA LYS A 64 -11.77 -19.65 -21.74
C LYS A 64 -13.08 -19.51 -20.96
N ARG A 65 -13.05 -18.95 -19.74
CA ARG A 65 -14.24 -18.68 -18.93
C ARG A 65 -15.01 -17.45 -19.40
N PHE A 66 -14.35 -16.55 -20.14
CA PHE A 66 -14.86 -15.22 -20.45
C PHE A 66 -15.14 -15.02 -21.94
N VAL A 67 -14.45 -15.73 -22.83
CA VAL A 67 -14.63 -15.62 -24.28
C VAL A 67 -15.33 -16.89 -24.79
N LYS A 68 -16.56 -16.72 -25.29
CA LYS A 68 -17.37 -17.76 -25.95
C LYS A 68 -16.94 -17.98 -27.39
#